data_AF-A0A0C9TUA6-F1
#
_entry.id   AF-A0A0C9TUA6-F1
#
_cell.length_a   1.000
_cell.length_b   1.000
_cell.length_c   1.000
_cell.angle_alpha   90.00
_cell.angle_beta   90.00
_cell.angle_gamma   90.00
#
_symmetry.space_group_name_H-M   'P 1'
#
loop_
_entity.id
_entity.type
_entity.pdbx_description
1 polymer ?
#
loop_
_entity_poly.entity_id
_entity_poly.type
_entity_poly.pdbx_seq_one_letter_code
_entity_poly.pdbx_strand_id
1 'polypeptide(L)' 'LPQVLLYYGLFLTAPSQPCMAISIELLVFYRALFERSCDAVNTLASALNSHYTHRGF' A
#
# COMPACT_ATOMS: atom_id res chain seq x y z
N LEU A 1 11.76 -14.25 16.67
CA LEU A 1 11.11 -14.17 15.34
C LEU A 1 10.03 -13.08 15.26
N PRO A 2 9.00 -13.04 16.13
CA PRO A 2 7.91 -12.07 15.98
C PRO A 2 8.36 -10.61 16.18
N GLN A 3 9.33 -10.37 17.07
CA GLN A 3 9.88 -9.03 17.34
C GLN A 3 10.58 -8.39 16.13
N VAL A 4 11.20 -9.20 15.26
CA VAL A 4 11.88 -8.72 14.05
C VAL A 4 10.85 -8.22 13.03
N LEU A 5 9.74 -8.93 12.87
CA LEU A 5 8.68 -8.56 11.94
C LEU A 5 7.94 -7.28 12.38
N LEU A 6 7.85 -7.03 13.68
CA LEU A 6 7.36 -5.76 14.23
C LEU A 6 8.32 -4.60 13.97
N TYR A 7 9.62 -4.83 14.12
CA TYR A 7 10.64 -3.79 13.88
C TYR A 7 10.62 -3.29 12.42
N TYR A 8 10.36 -4.18 11.47
CA TYR A 8 10.20 -3.83 10.06
C TYR A 8 8.78 -3.37 9.67
N GLY A 9 7.85 -3.26 10.63
CA GLY A 9 6.47 -2.85 10.37
C GLY A 9 5.67 -3.85 9.53
N LEU A 10 6.14 -5.09 9.41
CA LEU A 10 5.48 -6.17 8.66
C LEU A 10 4.28 -6.74 9.42
N PHE A 11 4.24 -6.53 10.73
CA PHE A 11 3.04 -6.70 11.54
C PHE A 11 2.72 -5.39 12.27
N LEU A 12 1.45 -5.00 12.24
CA LEU A 12 0.96 -3.81 12.94
C LEU A 12 1.04 -3.95 14.47
N THR A 13 0.95 -5.18 15.00
CA THR A 13 0.96 -5.44 16.45
C THR A 13 1.63 -6.77 16.79
N ALA A 14 2.22 -6.83 17.99
CA ALA A 14 2.79 -8.06 18.51
C ALA A 14 1.68 -9.10 18.75
N PRO A 15 1.91 -10.40 18.50
CA PRO A 15 0.94 -11.45 18.80
C PRO A 15 0.45 -11.45 20.25
N SER A 16 1.23 -10.89 21.18
CA SER A 16 0.92 -10.76 22.60
C SER A 16 0.04 -9.55 22.95
N GLN A 17 -0.28 -8.67 22.00
CA GLN A 17 -1.16 -7.51 22.21
C GLN A 17 -2.27 -7.52 21.16
N PRO A 18 -3.34 -8.33 21.36
CA PRO A 18 -4.35 -8.57 20.34
C PRO A 18 -5.34 -7.40 20.13
N CYS A 19 -5.24 -6.31 20.90
CA CYS A 19 -6.30 -5.30 20.95
C CYS A 19 -5.76 -3.86 20.86
N MET A 20 -5.08 -3.53 19.76
CA MET A 20 -4.94 -2.11 19.42
C MET A 20 -6.24 -1.69 18.71
N ALA A 21 -7.04 -0.85 19.35
CA ALA A 21 -8.20 -0.23 18.71
C ALA A 21 -7.67 0.71 17.60
N ILE A 22 -7.68 0.23 16.36
CA ILE A 22 -7.33 1.05 15.20
C ILE A 22 -8.56 1.89 14.86
N SER A 23 -8.38 3.21 14.74
CA SER A 23 -9.47 4.08 14.31
C SER A 23 -9.96 3.68 12.92
N ILE A 24 -11.27 3.45 12.79
CA ILE A 24 -11.90 3.17 11.49
C ILE A 24 -11.69 4.34 10.52
N GLU A 25 -11.69 5.57 11.02
CA GLU A 25 -11.44 6.77 10.22
C GLU A 25 -10.02 6.77 9.64
N LEU A 26 -9.04 6.30 10.43
CA LEU A 26 -7.66 6.14 9.98
C LEU A 26 -7.54 5.08 8.88
N LEU A 27 -8.24 3.94 9.02
CA LEU A 27 -8.28 2.90 8.00
C LEU A 27 -8.91 3.40 6.70
N VAL A 28 -10.02 4.15 6.80
CA VAL A 28 -10.69 4.75 5.64
C VAL A 28 -9.76 5.76 4.95
N PHE A 29 -9.05 6.59 5.72
CA PHE A 29 -8.06 7.52 5.18
C PHE A 29 -6.93 6.80 4.44
N TYR A 30 -6.33 5.77 5.07
CA TYR A 30 -5.27 4.99 4.43
C TYR A 30 -5.74 4.28 3.16
N ARG A 31 -6.97 3.74 3.18
CA ARG A 31 -7.57 3.12 2.00
C ARG A 31 -7.72 4.12 0.86
N ALA A 32 -8.27 5.31 1.12
CA ALA A 32 -8.43 6.34 0.10
C ALA A 32 -7.07 6.80 -0.47
N LEU A 33 -6.05 6.93 0.39
CA LEU A 33 -4.69 7.26 -0.04
C LEU A 33 -4.09 6.16 -0.93
N PHE A 34 -4.30 4.89 -0.55
CA PHE A 34 -3.80 3.75 -1.30
C PHE A 34 -4.50 3.60 -2.66
N GLU A 35 -5.82 3.76 -2.72
CA GLU A 35 -6.57 3.73 -3.97
C GLU A 35 -6.07 4.81 -4.93
N ARG A 36 -5.87 6.04 -4.44
CA ARG A 36 -5.34 7.14 -5.25
C ARG A 36 -3.90 6.92 -5.72
N SER A 37 -3.03 6.35 -4.89
CA SER A 37 -1.66 6.07 -5.29
C SER A 37 -1.59 4.94 -6.33
N CYS A 38 -2.39 3.88 -6.17
CA CYS A 38 -2.54 2.83 -7.16
C CYS A 38 -3.05 3.36 -8.50
N ASP A 39 -4.08 4.21 -8.50
CA ASP A 39 -4.60 4.83 -9.72
C ASP A 39 -3.51 5.63 -10.46
N ALA A 40 -2.70 6.40 -9.72
CA ALA A 40 -1.61 7.17 -10.30
C ALA A 40 -0.52 6.28 -10.92
N VAL A 41 -0.11 5.23 -10.21
CA VAL A 41 0.89 4.25 -10.71
C VAL A 41 0.36 3.50 -11.93
N ASN A 42 -0.90 3.06 -11.90
CA ASN A 42 -1.54 2.38 -13.02
C ASN A 42 -1.68 3.30 -14.24
N THR A 43 -2.04 4.56 -14.03
CA THR A 43 -2.10 5.57 -15.10
C THR A 43 -0.72 5.79 -15.72
N LEU A 44 0.31 5.92 -14.89
CA LEU A 44 1.69 6.05 -15.37
C LEU A 44 2.14 4.81 -16.16
N ALA A 45 1.88 3.61 -15.64
CA ALA A 45 2.21 2.36 -16.32
C ALA A 45 1.50 2.25 -17.68
N SER A 46 0.21 2.62 -17.73
CA SER A 46 -0.56 2.64 -18.98
C SER A 46 -0.01 3.67 -19.99
N ALA A 47 0.33 4.88 -19.53
CA ALA A 47 0.92 5.91 -20.37
C ALA A 47 2.29 5.47 -20.93
N LEU A 48 3.13 4.86 -20.10
CA LEU A 48 4.41 4.30 -20.52
C LEU A 48 4.21 3.18 -21.55
N ASN A 49 3.30 2.25 -21.29
CA ASN A 49 3.00 1.17 -22.23
C ASN A 49 2.54 1.74 -23.58
N SER A 50 1.60 2.68 -23.59
CA SER A 50 1.16 3.36 -24.82
C SER A 50 2.32 4.05 -25.54
N HIS A 51 3.20 4.72 -24.80
CA HIS A 51 4.36 5.42 -25.37
C HIS A 51 5.37 4.45 -25.99
N TYR A 52 5.64 3.31 -25.34
CA TYR A 52 6.57 2.29 -25.85
C TYR A 52 5.99 1.53 -27.05
N THR A 53 4.72 1.11 -26.96
CA THR A 53 4.02 0.46 -28.08
C THR A 53 3.97 1.37 -29.32
N HIS A 54 3.73 2.68 -29.14
CA HIS A 54 3.76 3.63 -30.25
C HIS A 54 5.15 3.71 -30.92
N ARG A 55 6.23 3.46 -30.18
CA ARG A 55 7.60 3.42 -30.70
C ARG A 55 8.02 2.04 -31.23
N GLY A 56 7.12 1.06 -31.21
CA GLY A 56 7.38 -0.30 -31.70
C GLY A 56 8.21 -1.17 -30.77
N PHE A 57 8.28 -0.81 -29.47
CA PHE A 57 8.81 -1.68 -28.42
C PHE A 57 7.73 -2.60 -27.86
#